data_AF-A0A5A7V3T2-F1
#
_entry.id   AF-A0A5A7V3T2-F1
#
_cell.length_a   1.000
_cell.length_b   1.000
_cell.length_c   1.000
_cell.angle_alpha   90.00
_cell.angle_beta   90.00
_cell.angle_gamma   90.00
#
_symmetry.space_group_name_H-M   'P 1'
#
loop_
_entity.id
_entity.type
_entity.pdbx_description
1 polymer ?
#
loop_
_entity_poly.entity_id
_entity_poly.type
_entity_poly.pdbx_seq_one_letter_code
_entity_poly.pdbx_strand_id
1 'polypeptide(L)'
;MLPLMTWKERVDKSSKGSACRLCGAHQSGPKLQFQLRRMGYYWPKMVQDSIDYAKKCGACQYHANFIHQPLKPLHLWLLGRSRLGDLIWLTLLHEKSSAGHSYILAATNYFLKWAETIPLREAKKENVGNFIRTHIIYRYAANGLAEAFNKTLCNLLKKIVSKSKRDWQERVGEALWAYRTTYRTSTKVTPYSLVYGVEVVLPLEIEIPSLRMVVQEGLTTEDNVKLRLQELETLNEKRLEAHQALECYQARMSKAFDKHVKPRSF
;
A
#
# COMPACT_ATOMS: atom_id res chain seq x y z
N MET A 1 9.17 25.08 -60.60
CA MET A 1 8.78 25.71 -59.32
C MET A 1 8.50 24.60 -58.32
N LEU A 2 9.37 24.39 -57.33
CA LEU A 2 9.06 23.55 -56.17
C LEU A 2 8.16 24.36 -55.22
N PRO A 3 7.10 23.78 -54.64
CA PRO A 3 6.19 24.53 -53.79
C PRO A 3 6.91 25.01 -52.54
N LEU A 4 6.74 26.30 -52.23
CA LEU A 4 7.21 26.95 -51.01
C LEU A 4 6.55 26.25 -49.80
N MET A 5 7.21 25.24 -49.25
CA MET A 5 6.79 24.63 -47.99
C MET A 5 6.73 25.71 -46.92
N THR A 6 5.59 25.78 -46.25
CA THR A 6 5.38 26.68 -45.12
C THR A 6 6.39 26.37 -44.02
N TRP A 7 6.73 27.37 -43.21
CA TRP A 7 7.65 27.21 -42.07
C TRP A 7 7.26 26.03 -41.16
N LYS A 8 5.95 25.80 -41.00
CA LYS A 8 5.39 24.71 -40.19
C LYS A 8 5.66 23.33 -40.78
N GLU A 9 5.56 23.19 -42.10
CA GLU A 9 5.88 21.94 -42.82
C GLU A 9 7.38 21.63 -42.78
N ARG A 10 8.23 22.67 -42.79
CA ARG A 10 9.69 22.50 -42.64
C ARG A 10 10.05 22.01 -41.23
N VAL A 11 9.40 22.55 -40.20
CA VAL A 11 9.56 22.12 -38.80
C VAL A 11 9.08 20.68 -38.60
N ASP A 12 7.92 20.32 -39.14
CA ASP A 12 7.39 18.94 -39.06
C ASP A 12 8.27 17.94 -39.82
N LYS A 13 8.78 18.30 -41.01
CA LYS A 13 9.70 17.44 -41.78
C LYS A 13 11.05 17.26 -41.08
N SER A 14 11.63 18.33 -40.51
CA SER A 14 12.89 18.22 -39.77
C SER A 14 12.71 17.43 -38.48
N SER A 15 11.62 17.64 -37.74
CA SER A 15 11.35 16.91 -36.48
C SER A 15 11.05 15.43 -36.74
N LYS A 16 10.24 15.10 -37.74
CA LYS A 16 10.02 13.71 -38.19
C LYS A 16 11.31 13.09 -38.75
N GLY A 17 12.10 13.85 -39.49
CA GLY A 17 13.38 13.42 -40.05
C GLY A 17 14.39 13.06 -38.98
N SER A 18 14.61 13.94 -38.00
CA SER A 18 15.58 13.73 -36.92
C SER A 18 15.11 12.69 -35.89
N ALA A 19 13.80 12.61 -35.63
CA ALA A 19 13.23 11.58 -34.75
C ALA A 19 13.21 10.17 -35.38
N CYS A 20 13.23 10.07 -36.72
CA CYS A 20 13.07 8.79 -37.44
C CYS A 20 14.35 8.32 -38.16
N ARG A 21 15.25 9.21 -38.60
CA ARG A 21 16.42 8.83 -39.44
C ARG A 21 17.69 8.42 -38.68
N LEU A 22 17.79 8.69 -37.38
CA LEU A 22 18.94 8.29 -36.56
C LEU A 22 18.46 7.39 -35.42
N CYS A 23 18.33 6.10 -35.77
CA CYS A 23 18.20 4.97 -34.85
C CYS A 23 17.04 5.04 -33.84
N GLY A 24 15.77 5.02 -34.27
CA GLY A 24 14.62 4.50 -33.48
C GLY A 24 14.42 5.02 -32.04
N ALA A 25 15.14 6.06 -31.63
CA ALA A 25 15.23 6.50 -30.26
C ALA A 25 14.18 7.59 -30.09
N HIS A 26 13.00 7.20 -29.63
CA HIS A 26 11.95 8.10 -29.19
C HIS A 26 12.45 8.95 -28.00
N GLN A 27 13.07 10.09 -28.30
CA GLN A 27 13.68 10.96 -27.28
C GLN A 27 12.66 11.94 -26.69
N SER A 28 12.91 12.41 -25.46
CA SER A 28 12.12 13.49 -24.85
C SER A 28 12.30 14.81 -25.60
N GLY A 29 11.33 15.72 -25.52
CA GLY A 29 11.34 17.01 -26.21
C GLY A 29 12.62 17.84 -25.98
N PRO A 30 13.14 17.96 -24.74
CA PRO A 30 14.42 18.64 -24.49
C PRO A 30 15.62 18.00 -25.19
N LYS A 31 15.67 16.67 -25.29
CA LYS A 31 16.75 15.97 -26.00
C LYS A 31 16.62 16.11 -27.52
N LEU A 32 15.40 16.09 -28.04
CA LEU A 32 15.11 16.35 -29.46
C LEU A 32 15.55 17.76 -29.86
N GLN A 33 15.26 18.77 -29.03
CA GLN A 33 15.70 20.14 -29.23
C GLN A 33 17.24 20.25 -29.25
N PHE A 34 17.94 19.58 -28.33
CA PHE A 34 19.40 19.57 -28.30
C PHE A 34 20.00 18.96 -29.58
N GLN A 35 19.41 17.89 -30.11
CA GLN A 35 19.83 17.25 -31.36
C GLN A 35 19.57 18.16 -32.58
N LEU A 36 18.39 18.78 -32.66
CA LEU A 36 18.06 19.70 -33.75
C LEU A 36 19.00 20.90 -33.80
N ARG A 37 19.40 21.42 -32.63
CA ARG A 37 20.43 22.47 -32.52
C ARG A 37 21.80 21.99 -33.00
N ARG A 38 22.23 20.77 -32.64
CA ARG A 38 23.50 20.19 -33.14
C ARG A 38 23.51 19.98 -34.65
N MET A 39 22.33 19.79 -35.26
CA MET A 39 22.15 19.69 -36.71
C MET A 39 22.04 21.05 -37.40
N GLY A 40 22.17 22.16 -36.67
CA GLY A 40 22.16 23.52 -37.23
C GLY A 40 20.76 24.14 -37.40
N TYR A 41 19.70 23.48 -36.93
CA TYR A 41 18.35 24.05 -36.96
C TYR A 41 18.11 24.92 -35.72
N TYR A 42 17.46 26.08 -35.92
CA TYR A 42 17.07 26.98 -34.82
C TYR A 42 15.76 27.72 -35.13
N TRP A 43 14.89 27.84 -34.13
CA TRP A 43 13.71 28.74 -34.16
C TRP A 43 13.22 29.05 -32.72
N PRO A 44 12.52 30.19 -32.50
CA PRO A 44 12.20 30.68 -31.15
C PRO A 44 11.36 29.73 -30.28
N LYS A 45 10.42 29.00 -30.88
CA LYS A 45 9.52 28.07 -30.17
C LYS A 45 9.96 26.59 -30.23
N MET A 46 11.20 26.32 -30.64
CA MET A 46 11.70 24.94 -30.83
C MET A 46 11.56 24.04 -29.60
N VAL A 47 11.78 24.59 -28.41
CA VAL A 47 11.59 23.84 -27.17
C VAL A 47 10.13 23.38 -27.08
N GLN A 48 9.19 24.31 -27.17
CA GLN A 48 7.76 24.02 -27.09
C GLN A 48 7.30 23.07 -28.19
N ASP A 49 7.77 23.26 -29.42
CA ASP A 49 7.39 22.40 -30.55
C ASP A 49 7.95 20.98 -30.41
N SER A 50 9.17 20.83 -29.87
CA SER A 50 9.78 19.51 -29.61
C SER A 50 9.03 18.75 -28.51
N ILE A 51 8.58 19.47 -27.48
CA ILE A 51 7.75 18.97 -26.39
C ILE A 51 6.38 18.54 -26.92
N ASP A 52 5.73 19.39 -27.72
CA ASP A 52 4.40 19.12 -28.27
C ASP A 52 4.42 18.00 -29.33
N TYR A 53 5.53 17.84 -30.05
CA TYR A 53 5.77 16.68 -30.91
C TYR A 53 5.90 15.39 -30.10
N ALA A 54 6.70 15.38 -29.02
CA ALA A 54 6.83 14.23 -28.14
C ALA A 54 5.49 13.83 -27.46
N LYS A 55 4.65 14.83 -27.13
CA LYS A 55 3.28 14.61 -26.64
C LYS A 55 2.38 13.90 -27.65
N LYS A 56 2.46 14.28 -28.92
CA LYS A 56 1.62 13.73 -30.00
C LYS A 56 2.13 12.40 -30.56
N CYS A 57 3.40 12.06 -30.33
CA CYS A 57 3.99 10.82 -30.83
C CYS A 57 3.54 9.60 -30.01
N GLY A 58 2.75 8.72 -30.61
CA GLY A 58 2.22 7.52 -29.94
C GLY A 58 3.30 6.58 -29.39
N ALA A 59 4.42 6.41 -30.12
CA ALA A 59 5.53 5.59 -29.65
C ALA A 59 6.31 6.24 -28.49
N CYS A 60 6.47 7.57 -28.48
CA CYS A 60 7.01 8.28 -27.31
C CYS A 60 6.07 8.16 -26.10
N GLN A 61 4.74 8.15 -26.30
CA GLN A 61 3.79 7.94 -25.20
C GLN A 61 3.82 6.51 -24.65
N TYR A 62 3.90 5.53 -25.55
CA TYR A 62 3.81 4.10 -25.22
C TYR A 62 5.09 3.59 -24.53
N HIS A 63 6.26 4.02 -25.00
CA HIS A 63 7.56 3.57 -24.48
C HIS A 63 8.17 4.50 -23.42
N ALA A 64 7.46 5.57 -23.01
CA ALA A 64 7.94 6.44 -21.94
C ALA A 64 8.00 5.70 -20.60
N ASN A 65 9.09 5.90 -19.85
CA ASN A 65 9.22 5.40 -18.49
C ASN A 65 8.17 6.06 -17.57
N PHE A 66 7.26 5.27 -17.00
CA PHE A 66 6.22 5.69 -16.06
C PHE A 66 6.76 5.79 -14.62
N ILE A 67 7.86 6.52 -14.41
CA ILE A 67 8.45 6.67 -13.09
C ILE A 67 7.93 7.99 -12.49
N HIS A 68 7.50 7.96 -11.22
CA HIS A 68 6.98 9.11 -10.47
C HIS A 68 5.65 9.68 -10.98
N GLN A 69 4.71 8.84 -11.44
CA GLN A 69 3.33 9.33 -11.57
C GLN A 69 2.77 9.71 -10.19
N PRO A 70 1.94 10.76 -10.10
CA PRO A 70 1.12 10.94 -8.91
C PRO A 70 0.37 9.64 -8.67
N LEU A 71 0.28 9.20 -7.41
CA LEU A 71 -0.61 8.10 -7.08
C LEU A 71 -1.96 8.47 -7.69
N LYS A 72 -2.65 7.52 -8.35
CA LYS A 72 -4.10 7.65 -8.46
C LYS A 72 -4.56 7.98 -7.04
N PRO A 73 -5.34 9.07 -6.82
CA PRO A 73 -5.83 9.40 -5.50
C PRO A 73 -6.26 8.10 -4.87
N LEU A 74 -5.69 7.75 -3.71
CA LEU A 74 -6.20 6.63 -2.96
C LEU A 74 -7.66 6.96 -2.80
N HIS A 75 -8.50 6.30 -3.61
CA HIS A 75 -9.92 6.48 -3.52
C HIS A 75 -10.22 5.81 -2.20
N LEU A 76 -10.17 6.61 -1.13
CA LEU A 76 -10.80 6.26 0.10
C LEU A 76 -12.24 6.06 -0.36
N TRP A 77 -12.64 4.81 -0.48
CA TRP A 77 -14.05 4.50 -0.48
C TRP A 77 -14.50 5.01 0.87
N LEU A 78 -14.97 6.26 0.87
CA LEU A 78 -15.72 6.87 1.94
C LEU A 78 -16.95 6.00 2.05
N LEU A 79 -16.84 4.90 2.80
CA LEU A 79 -17.99 4.12 3.19
C LEU A 79 -18.67 4.92 4.29
N GLY A 80 -19.46 5.89 3.82
CA GLY A 80 -20.57 6.40 4.58
C GLY A 80 -21.48 5.24 4.95
N ARG A 81 -21.85 5.22 6.24
CA ARG A 81 -22.82 4.32 6.86
C ARG A 81 -22.43 2.84 6.95
N SER A 82 -22.03 2.51 8.19
CA SER A 82 -22.59 1.41 8.98
C SER A 82 -21.90 0.04 8.88
N ARG A 83 -21.46 -0.40 10.07
CA ARG A 83 -21.24 -1.78 10.55
C ARG A 83 -19.93 -2.43 10.09
N LEU A 84 -18.93 -2.43 11.00
CA LEU A 84 -18.04 -3.55 11.40
C LEU A 84 -17.51 -4.57 10.34
N GLY A 85 -17.67 -4.32 9.05
CA GLY A 85 -17.53 -5.29 7.96
C GLY A 85 -16.77 -4.75 6.76
N ASP A 86 -15.97 -3.70 6.94
CA ASP A 86 -15.25 -3.07 5.85
C ASP A 86 -13.86 -3.69 5.64
N LEU A 87 -13.78 -4.43 4.53
CA LEU A 87 -12.60 -4.93 3.82
C LEU A 87 -11.69 -5.90 4.60
N ILE A 88 -11.96 -7.20 4.42
CA ILE A 88 -11.03 -8.28 4.76
C ILE A 88 -10.09 -8.49 3.56
N TRP A 89 -8.81 -8.18 3.73
CA TRP A 89 -7.78 -8.52 2.75
C TRP A 89 -7.30 -9.94 2.99
N LEU A 90 -7.52 -10.85 2.03
CA LEU A 90 -6.96 -12.20 2.06
C LEU A 90 -5.65 -12.24 1.26
N THR A 91 -4.54 -12.57 1.92
CA THR A 91 -3.24 -12.82 1.27
C THR A 91 -2.83 -14.27 1.48
N LEU A 92 -2.33 -14.93 0.42
CA LEU A 92 -1.55 -16.15 0.56
C LEU A 92 -0.05 -15.84 0.62
N LEU A 93 0.62 -16.25 1.69
CA LEU A 93 2.09 -16.32 1.72
C LEU A 93 2.51 -17.76 1.47
N HIS A 94 3.54 -17.96 0.63
CA HIS A 94 4.07 -19.28 0.35
C HIS A 94 5.36 -19.53 1.15
N GLU A 95 5.31 -20.48 2.06
CA GLU A 95 6.46 -20.84 2.89
C GLU A 95 6.36 -22.31 3.29
N LYS A 96 7.39 -23.11 3.03
CA LYS A 96 7.36 -24.56 3.26
C LYS A 96 7.68 -24.87 4.73
N SER A 97 6.72 -25.45 5.42
CA SER A 97 6.83 -25.97 6.78
C SER A 97 7.34 -27.42 6.77
N SER A 98 7.95 -27.83 7.90
CA SER A 98 8.27 -29.23 8.21
C SER A 98 7.02 -30.12 8.34
N ALA A 99 5.88 -29.56 8.73
CA ALA A 99 4.62 -30.27 8.95
C ALA A 99 3.74 -30.38 7.68
N GLY A 100 4.29 -30.07 6.50
CA GLY A 100 3.56 -30.11 5.23
C GLY A 100 2.69 -28.89 4.93
N HIS A 101 2.66 -27.87 5.80
CA HIS A 101 2.03 -26.59 5.51
C HIS A 101 2.84 -25.80 4.47
N SER A 102 2.20 -25.36 3.39
CA SER A 102 2.88 -24.63 2.31
C SER A 102 2.39 -23.20 2.16
N TYR A 103 1.29 -22.85 2.82
CA TYR A 103 0.64 -21.56 2.64
C TYR A 103 0.11 -20.97 3.95
N ILE A 104 0.16 -19.64 4.08
CA ILE A 104 -0.54 -18.88 5.13
C ILE A 104 -1.63 -18.07 4.44
N LEU A 105 -2.89 -18.36 4.75
CA LEU A 105 -4.00 -17.47 4.39
C LEU A 105 -4.15 -16.43 5.49
N ALA A 106 -3.93 -15.15 5.16
CA ALA A 106 -4.01 -14.05 6.10
C ALA A 106 -5.16 -13.12 5.73
N ALA A 107 -6.10 -12.92 6.65
CA ALA A 107 -7.19 -11.97 6.60
C ALA A 107 -6.82 -10.71 7.39
N THR A 108 -7.01 -9.50 6.85
CA THR A 108 -6.75 -8.26 7.60
C THR A 108 -7.88 -7.25 7.42
N ASN A 109 -8.43 -6.75 8.53
CA ASN A 109 -9.39 -5.66 8.55
C ASN A 109 -8.68 -4.31 8.39
N TYR A 110 -9.14 -3.49 7.45
CA TYR A 110 -8.46 -2.26 7.09
C TYR A 110 -8.43 -1.21 8.20
N PHE A 111 -9.55 -1.01 8.88
CA PHE A 111 -9.71 0.03 9.90
C PHE A 111 -9.16 -0.43 11.25
N LEU A 112 -9.61 -1.59 11.72
CA LEU A 112 -9.20 -2.15 13.01
C LEU A 112 -7.73 -2.57 13.01
N LYS A 113 -7.11 -2.69 11.83
CA LYS A 113 -5.79 -3.31 11.65
C LYS A 113 -5.75 -4.70 12.29
N TRP A 114 -6.90 -5.35 12.48
CA TRP A 114 -6.98 -6.70 13.03
C TRP A 114 -6.59 -7.70 11.97
N ALA A 115 -5.79 -8.68 12.34
CA ALA A 115 -5.31 -9.71 11.42
C ALA A 115 -5.57 -11.11 11.97
N GLU A 116 -5.99 -12.01 11.08
CA GLU A 116 -6.17 -13.43 11.35
C GLU A 116 -5.44 -14.23 10.28
N THR A 117 -4.88 -15.37 10.66
CA THR A 117 -4.14 -16.23 9.74
C THR A 117 -4.50 -17.68 9.98
N ILE A 118 -4.49 -18.46 8.91
CA ILE A 118 -4.71 -19.90 8.94
C ILE A 118 -3.59 -20.56 8.12
N PRO A 119 -2.83 -21.51 8.70
CA PRO A 119 -1.88 -22.31 7.95
C PRO A 119 -2.61 -23.36 7.10
N LEU A 120 -2.19 -23.53 5.85
CA LEU A 120 -2.79 -24.46 4.90
C LEU A 120 -1.74 -25.46 4.39
N ARG A 121 -2.10 -26.76 4.42
CA ARG A 121 -1.28 -27.88 3.89
C ARG A 121 -1.29 -27.89 2.38
N GLU A 122 -2.48 -27.90 1.81
CA GLU A 122 -2.71 -27.89 0.38
C GLU A 122 -3.73 -26.81 0.06
N ALA A 123 -3.27 -25.74 -0.57
CA ALA A 123 -4.14 -24.95 -1.43
C ALA A 123 -3.98 -25.57 -2.81
N LYS A 124 -5.05 -26.11 -3.43
CA LYS A 124 -5.02 -26.37 -4.88
C LYS A 124 -4.61 -25.04 -5.53
N LYS A 125 -3.36 -25.00 -5.98
CA LYS A 125 -2.64 -23.75 -6.29
C LYS A 125 -3.41 -22.94 -7.34
N GLU A 126 -4.10 -23.65 -8.23
CA GLU A 126 -4.98 -23.06 -9.23
C GLU A 126 -6.22 -22.42 -8.61
N ASN A 127 -6.93 -23.09 -7.71
CA ASN A 127 -8.20 -22.58 -7.16
C ASN A 127 -7.99 -21.38 -6.23
N VAL A 128 -6.98 -21.44 -5.36
CA VAL A 128 -6.69 -20.32 -4.45
C VAL A 128 -6.00 -19.19 -5.19
N GLY A 129 -5.10 -19.49 -6.12
CA GLY A 129 -4.51 -18.50 -7.02
C GLY A 129 -5.56 -17.80 -7.87
N ASN A 130 -6.53 -18.54 -8.44
CA ASN A 130 -7.63 -18.00 -9.23
C ASN A 130 -8.63 -17.24 -8.36
N PHE A 131 -8.92 -17.68 -7.13
CA PHE A 131 -9.78 -16.95 -6.21
C PHE A 131 -9.15 -15.61 -5.83
N ILE A 132 -7.88 -15.61 -5.44
CA ILE A 132 -7.14 -14.38 -5.10
C ILE A 132 -7.05 -13.47 -6.33
N ARG A 133 -6.69 -14.01 -7.48
CA ARG A 133 -6.56 -13.22 -8.71
C ARG A 133 -7.90 -12.63 -9.15
N THR A 134 -8.98 -13.43 -9.14
CA THR A 134 -10.29 -13.06 -9.68
C THR A 134 -11.16 -12.27 -8.72
N HIS A 135 -11.11 -12.58 -7.44
CA HIS A 135 -12.01 -11.99 -6.45
C HIS A 135 -11.32 -10.98 -5.54
N ILE A 136 -9.98 -10.98 -5.51
CA ILE A 136 -9.19 -10.02 -4.75
C ILE A 136 -8.51 -9.06 -5.70
N ILE A 137 -7.49 -9.48 -6.46
CA ILE A 137 -6.65 -8.59 -7.29
C ILE A 137 -7.44 -7.87 -8.39
N TYR A 138 -8.34 -8.57 -9.10
CA TYR A 138 -9.13 -7.97 -10.19
C TYR A 138 -10.31 -7.12 -9.70
N ARG A 139 -10.80 -7.32 -8.48
CA ARG A 139 -11.93 -6.55 -7.92
C ARG A 139 -11.47 -5.42 -7.00
N TYR A 140 -10.40 -5.66 -6.25
CA TYR A 140 -9.76 -4.75 -5.32
C TYR A 140 -8.29 -4.62 -5.76
N ALA A 141 -7.87 -3.44 -6.17
CA ALA A 141 -6.47 -3.22 -6.54
C ALA A 141 -5.56 -3.73 -5.40
N ALA A 142 -4.45 -4.41 -5.70
CA ALA A 142 -3.50 -4.82 -4.68
C ALA A 142 -3.00 -3.56 -3.94
N ASN A 143 -3.63 -3.24 -2.82
CA ASN A 143 -3.37 -2.00 -2.11
C ASN A 143 -2.08 -2.18 -1.32
N GLY A 144 -1.21 -1.16 -1.31
CA GLY A 144 0.08 -1.19 -0.59
C GLY A 144 -0.03 -1.47 0.92
N LEU A 145 -1.24 -1.50 1.46
CA LEU A 145 -1.54 -1.82 2.86
C LEU A 145 -1.55 -3.33 3.13
N ALA A 146 -2.04 -4.15 2.19
CA ALA A 146 -1.91 -5.60 2.28
C ALA A 146 -0.42 -5.99 2.19
N GLU A 147 0.33 -5.36 1.28
CA GLU A 147 1.78 -5.52 1.20
C GLU A 147 2.49 -5.10 2.49
N ALA A 148 2.10 -3.96 3.10
CA ALA A 148 2.66 -3.51 4.37
C ALA A 148 2.36 -4.49 5.52
N PHE A 149 1.15 -5.06 5.58
CA PHE A 149 0.81 -6.10 6.54
C PHE A 149 1.66 -7.35 6.34
N ASN A 150 1.72 -7.87 5.11
CA ASN A 150 2.51 -9.05 4.76
C ASN A 150 3.99 -8.86 5.12
N LYS A 151 4.54 -7.70 4.79
CA LYS A 151 5.91 -7.33 5.16
C LYS A 151 6.12 -7.34 6.68
N THR A 152 5.15 -6.81 7.43
CA THR A 152 5.19 -6.80 8.90
C THR A 152 5.13 -8.21 9.47
N LEU A 153 4.20 -9.05 8.99
CA LEU A 153 4.04 -10.43 9.42
C LEU A 153 5.31 -11.25 9.11
N CYS A 154 5.83 -11.17 7.89
CA CYS A 154 7.07 -11.83 7.50
C CYS A 154 8.25 -11.37 8.36
N ASN A 155 8.33 -10.09 8.70
CA ASN A 155 9.40 -9.57 9.56
C ASN A 155 9.29 -10.07 11.01
N LEU A 156 8.07 -10.21 11.54
CA LEU A 156 7.85 -10.80 12.86
C LEU A 156 8.21 -12.28 12.86
N LEU A 157 7.73 -13.04 11.87
CA LEU A 157 8.06 -14.46 11.69
C LEU A 157 9.57 -14.68 11.58
N LYS A 158 10.28 -13.88 10.77
CA LYS A 158 11.74 -13.97 10.65
C LYS A 158 12.50 -13.84 11.98
N LYS A 159 11.92 -13.16 12.98
CA LYS A 159 12.56 -12.97 14.29
C LYS A 159 12.32 -14.14 15.24
N ILE A 160 11.18 -14.82 15.12
CA ILE A 160 10.74 -15.84 16.08
C ILE A 160 10.88 -17.27 15.57
N VAL A 161 10.91 -17.45 14.24
CA VAL A 161 11.08 -18.76 13.61
C VAL A 161 12.53 -19.21 13.73
N SER A 162 12.74 -20.51 13.95
CA SER A 162 14.08 -21.11 14.07
C SER A 162 14.95 -20.87 12.83
N LYS A 163 16.27 -21.11 12.97
CA LYS A 163 17.23 -21.03 11.84
C LYS A 163 16.80 -21.89 10.64
N SER A 164 16.07 -22.98 10.86
CA SER A 164 15.58 -23.86 9.80
C SER A 164 14.47 -23.23 8.95
N LYS A 165 13.77 -22.22 9.49
CA LYS A 165 12.58 -21.57 8.91
C LYS A 165 11.38 -22.50 8.67
N ARG A 166 11.39 -23.70 9.26
CA ARG A 166 10.39 -24.76 9.00
C ARG A 166 9.34 -24.94 10.10
N ASP A 167 9.45 -24.19 11.19
CA ASP A 167 8.57 -24.18 12.36
C ASP A 167 7.60 -22.99 12.36
N TRP A 168 7.49 -22.27 11.24
CA TRP A 168 6.67 -21.05 11.17
C TRP A 168 5.20 -21.31 11.54
N GLN A 169 4.66 -22.49 11.24
CA GLN A 169 3.25 -22.83 11.52
C GLN A 169 2.90 -22.77 13.00
N GLU A 170 3.85 -23.12 13.88
CA GLU A 170 3.67 -23.08 15.33
C GLU A 170 3.84 -21.66 15.86
N ARG A 171 4.71 -20.86 15.21
CA ARG A 171 5.05 -19.50 15.63
C ARG A 171 4.13 -18.42 15.08
N VAL A 172 3.28 -18.72 14.10
CA VAL A 172 2.35 -17.75 13.51
C VAL A 172 1.40 -17.14 14.54
N GLY A 173 0.96 -17.92 15.53
CA GLY A 173 0.13 -17.41 16.64
C GLY A 173 0.87 -16.33 17.44
N GLU A 174 2.14 -16.55 17.76
CA GLU A 174 2.98 -15.59 18.48
C GLU A 174 3.23 -14.31 17.66
N ALA A 175 3.50 -14.45 16.35
CA ALA A 175 3.65 -13.30 15.46
C ALA A 175 2.36 -12.47 15.37
N LEU A 176 1.20 -13.13 15.28
CA LEU A 176 -0.08 -12.46 15.30
C LEU A 176 -0.36 -11.77 16.63
N TRP A 177 -0.04 -12.43 17.74
CA TRP A 177 -0.17 -11.83 19.07
C TRP A 177 0.63 -10.53 19.17
N ALA A 178 1.93 -10.59 18.85
CA ALA A 178 2.79 -9.42 18.82
C ALA A 178 2.23 -8.33 17.89
N TYR A 179 1.71 -8.71 16.72
CA TYR A 179 1.09 -7.76 15.80
C TYR A 179 -0.15 -7.06 16.41
N ARG A 180 -1.02 -7.81 17.09
CA ARG A 180 -2.28 -7.29 17.66
C ARG A 180 -2.06 -6.41 18.89
N THR A 181 -0.97 -6.60 19.63
CA THR A 181 -0.67 -5.89 20.87
C THR A 181 0.35 -4.76 20.69
N THR A 182 0.93 -4.62 19.50
CA THR A 182 1.87 -3.54 19.18
C THR A 182 1.13 -2.29 18.71
N TYR A 183 1.52 -1.15 19.27
CA TYR A 183 1.03 0.18 18.90
C TYR A 183 1.25 0.50 17.42
N ARG A 184 0.22 1.02 16.75
CA ARG A 184 0.28 1.38 15.33
C ARG A 184 0.42 2.87 15.15
N THR A 185 1.46 3.29 14.43
CA THR A 185 1.72 4.71 14.15
C THR A 185 0.62 5.39 13.36
N SER A 186 -0.11 4.63 12.52
CA SER A 186 -1.19 5.13 11.67
C SER A 186 -2.48 5.44 12.44
N THR A 187 -2.88 4.56 13.38
CA THR A 187 -4.14 4.71 14.15
C THR A 187 -3.91 5.23 15.55
N LYS A 188 -2.65 5.30 16.01
CA LYS A 188 -2.25 5.76 17.34
C LYS A 188 -2.78 4.91 18.51
N VAL A 189 -3.11 3.65 18.24
CA VAL A 189 -3.62 2.67 19.21
C VAL A 189 -3.17 1.26 18.81
N THR A 190 -3.39 0.26 19.65
CA THR A 190 -3.17 -1.15 19.29
C THR A 190 -4.37 -1.73 18.53
N PRO A 191 -4.18 -2.72 17.62
CA PRO A 191 -5.31 -3.41 17.00
C PRO A 191 -6.23 -4.09 18.01
N TYR A 192 -5.68 -4.61 19.11
CA TYR A 192 -6.46 -5.27 20.16
C TYR A 192 -7.45 -4.29 20.82
N SER A 193 -7.01 -3.08 21.20
CA SER A 193 -7.90 -2.11 21.85
C SER A 193 -8.99 -1.57 20.92
N LEU A 194 -8.78 -1.55 19.61
CA LEU A 194 -9.84 -1.21 18.65
C LEU A 194 -10.94 -2.27 18.55
N VAL A 195 -10.59 -3.55 18.76
CA VAL A 195 -11.55 -4.65 18.72
C VAL A 195 -12.29 -4.76 20.05
N TYR A 196 -11.56 -4.77 21.15
CA TYR A 196 -12.09 -5.09 22.48
C TYR A 196 -12.32 -3.87 23.39
N GLY A 197 -11.96 -2.66 22.98
CA GLY A 197 -12.17 -1.43 23.75
C GLY A 197 -11.13 -1.14 24.83
N VAL A 198 -10.26 -2.11 25.14
CA VAL A 198 -9.22 -2.02 26.16
C VAL A 198 -7.92 -2.63 25.69
N GLU A 199 -6.81 -2.20 26.29
CA GLU A 199 -5.52 -2.83 26.06
C GLU A 199 -5.47 -4.22 26.71
N VAL A 200 -4.80 -5.14 26.02
CA VAL A 200 -4.62 -6.50 26.52
C VAL A 200 -3.85 -6.50 27.83
N VAL A 201 -4.19 -7.39 28.76
CA VAL A 201 -3.34 -7.69 29.92
C VAL A 201 -2.21 -8.61 29.47
N LEU A 202 -0.97 -8.13 29.54
CA LEU A 202 0.19 -8.91 29.16
C LEU A 202 0.59 -9.88 30.28
N PRO A 203 1.16 -11.05 29.97
CA PRO A 203 1.63 -11.98 31.01
C PRO A 203 2.57 -11.33 32.04
N LEU A 204 3.45 -10.44 31.60
CA LEU A 204 4.36 -9.69 32.48
C LEU A 204 3.62 -8.83 33.51
N GLU A 205 2.44 -8.32 33.19
CA GLU A 205 1.65 -7.51 34.13
C GLU A 205 0.90 -8.34 35.16
N ILE A 206 0.78 -9.65 34.91
CA ILE A 206 0.28 -10.62 35.88
C ILE A 206 1.42 -11.04 36.80
N GLU A 207 2.60 -11.32 36.24
CA GLU A 207 3.81 -11.67 37.00
C GLU A 207 4.30 -10.52 37.88
N ILE A 208 4.23 -9.29 37.35
CA ILE A 208 4.53 -8.05 38.06
C ILE A 208 3.22 -7.25 38.10
N PRO A 209 2.42 -7.37 39.19
CA PRO A 209 1.11 -6.76 39.28
C PRO A 209 1.13 -5.28 38.91
N SER A 210 0.58 -4.97 37.73
CA SER A 210 0.46 -3.59 37.27
C SER A 210 -0.67 -2.88 38.03
N LEU A 211 -0.67 -1.54 38.03
CA LEU A 211 -1.69 -0.76 38.74
C LEU A 211 -3.11 -1.15 38.34
N ARG A 212 -3.34 -1.44 37.05
CA ARG A 212 -4.66 -1.88 36.59
C ARG A 212 -5.05 -3.27 37.13
N MET A 213 -4.10 -4.18 37.31
CA MET A 213 -4.39 -5.50 37.90
C MET A 213 -4.78 -5.35 39.36
N VAL A 214 -4.02 -4.55 40.13
CA VAL A 214 -4.32 -4.27 41.54
C VAL A 214 -5.69 -3.61 41.70
N VAL A 215 -6.03 -2.63 40.85
CA VAL A 215 -7.35 -2.00 40.85
C VAL A 215 -8.45 -3.02 40.52
N GLN A 216 -8.21 -3.92 39.56
CA GLN A 216 -9.21 -4.88 39.13
C GLN A 216 -9.46 -6.01 40.13
N GLU A 217 -8.42 -6.44 40.85
CA GLU A 217 -8.55 -7.39 41.97
C GLU A 217 -9.33 -6.83 43.16
N GLY A 218 -9.26 -5.51 43.38
CA GLY A 218 -9.99 -4.82 44.45
C GLY A 218 -11.45 -4.52 44.14
N LEU A 219 -11.91 -4.73 42.90
CA LEU A 219 -13.29 -4.45 42.48
C LEU A 219 -14.23 -5.61 42.82
N THR A 220 -15.45 -5.27 43.25
CA THR A 220 -16.53 -6.27 43.31
C THR A 220 -16.93 -6.70 41.89
N THR A 221 -17.60 -7.84 41.77
CA THR A 221 -18.11 -8.32 40.48
C THR A 221 -19.04 -7.29 39.82
N GLU A 222 -19.88 -6.61 40.59
CA GLU A 222 -20.82 -5.59 40.09
C GLU A 222 -20.07 -4.37 39.56
N ASP A 223 -19.08 -3.89 40.31
CA ASP A 223 -18.27 -2.74 39.89
C ASP A 223 -17.43 -3.05 38.65
N ASN A 224 -16.89 -4.28 38.55
CA ASN A 224 -16.14 -4.73 37.38
C ASN A 224 -17.03 -4.77 36.13
N VAL A 225 -18.26 -5.28 36.23
CA VAL A 225 -19.23 -5.26 35.13
C VAL A 225 -19.56 -3.83 34.71
N LYS A 226 -19.78 -2.93 35.67
CA LYS A 226 -20.07 -1.52 35.41
C LYS A 226 -18.90 -0.81 34.72
N LEU A 227 -17.67 -1.05 35.18
CA LEU A 227 -16.46 -0.54 34.54
C LEU A 227 -16.36 -1.05 33.10
N ARG A 228 -16.60 -2.34 32.89
CA ARG A 228 -16.54 -2.94 31.55
C ARG A 228 -17.58 -2.37 30.60
N LEU A 229 -18.77 -2.04 31.10
CA LEU A 229 -19.81 -1.39 30.32
C LEU A 229 -19.37 0.02 29.86
N GLN A 230 -18.80 0.81 30.77
CA GLN A 230 -18.28 2.15 30.44
C GLN A 230 -17.16 2.09 29.38
N GLU A 231 -16.27 1.11 29.45
CA GLU A 231 -15.24 0.91 28.44
C GLU A 231 -15.81 0.55 27.06
N LEU A 232 -16.93 -0.20 27.02
CA LEU A 232 -17.62 -0.53 25.78
C LEU A 232 -18.39 0.67 25.21
N GLU A 233 -18.95 1.52 26.06
CA GLU A 233 -19.63 2.76 25.63
C GLU A 233 -18.64 3.73 24.97
N THR A 234 -17.45 3.90 25.56
CA THR A 234 -16.38 4.76 25.02
C THR A 234 -15.65 4.17 23.81
N LEU A 235 -15.85 2.88 23.48
CA LEU A 235 -15.15 2.21 22.38
C LEU A 235 -15.44 2.86 21.01
N ASN A 236 -16.66 3.35 20.79
CA ASN A 236 -16.99 4.02 19.53
C ASN A 236 -16.26 5.35 19.36
N GLU A 237 -16.04 6.09 20.46
CA GLU A 237 -15.26 7.33 20.46
C GLU A 237 -13.79 7.04 20.14
N LYS A 238 -13.21 6.03 20.81
CA LYS A 238 -11.83 5.57 20.50
C LYS A 238 -11.67 5.18 19.03
N ARG A 239 -12.67 4.52 18.44
CA ARG A 239 -12.68 4.17 17.01
C ARG A 239 -12.74 5.42 16.14
N LEU A 240 -13.57 6.39 16.49
CA LEU A 240 -13.65 7.64 15.74
C LEU A 240 -12.32 8.41 15.76
N GLU A 241 -11.67 8.51 16.92
CA GLU A 241 -10.35 9.14 17.04
C GLU A 241 -9.28 8.41 16.22
N ALA A 242 -9.26 7.07 16.29
CA ALA A 242 -8.35 6.26 15.50
C ALA A 242 -8.58 6.41 13.99
N HIS A 243 -9.84 6.62 13.57
CA HIS A 243 -10.19 6.90 12.18
C HIS A 243 -9.61 8.23 11.72
N GLN A 244 -9.83 9.30 12.50
CA GLN A 244 -9.30 10.63 12.20
C GLN A 244 -7.76 10.63 12.16
N ALA A 245 -7.11 9.91 13.08
CA ALA A 245 -5.66 9.73 13.09
C ALA A 245 -5.17 9.03 11.81
N LEU A 246 -5.89 7.99 11.36
CA LEU A 246 -5.59 7.26 10.13
C LEU A 246 -5.73 8.13 8.89
N GLU A 247 -6.77 8.96 8.80
CA GLU A 247 -6.96 9.93 7.71
C GLU A 247 -5.83 10.96 7.67
N CYS A 248 -5.47 11.53 8.84
CA CYS A 248 -4.35 12.45 8.97
C CYS A 248 -3.03 11.80 8.53
N TYR A 249 -2.81 10.55 8.92
CA TYR A 249 -1.62 9.79 8.52
C TYR A 249 -1.59 9.57 6.99
N GLN A 250 -2.69 9.15 6.38
CA GLN A 250 -2.77 8.96 4.93
C GLN A 250 -2.53 10.27 4.18
N ALA A 251 -3.13 11.38 4.62
CA ALA A 251 -2.92 12.69 4.02
C ALA A 251 -1.45 13.13 4.08
N ARG A 252 -0.77 12.88 5.21
CA ARG A 252 0.67 13.12 5.34
C ARG A 252 1.50 12.26 4.40
N MET A 253 1.15 10.98 4.25
CA MET A 253 1.85 10.07 3.33
C MET A 253 1.65 10.47 1.87
N SER A 254 0.44 10.86 1.47
CA SER A 254 0.17 11.40 0.13
C SER A 254 1.04 12.63 -0.13
N LYS A 255 1.01 13.63 0.76
CA LYS A 255 1.83 14.85 0.60
C LYS A 255 3.33 14.56 0.50
N ALA A 256 3.84 13.63 1.30
CA ALA A 256 5.25 13.24 1.26
C ALA A 256 5.64 12.53 -0.04
N PHE A 257 4.76 11.67 -0.55
CA PHE A 257 4.94 11.02 -1.85
C PHE A 257 4.88 12.05 -2.98
N ASP A 258 3.87 12.93 -2.97
CA ASP A 258 3.64 13.96 -3.98
C ASP A 258 4.81 14.95 -4.09
N LYS A 259 5.55 15.19 -3.00
CA LYS A 259 6.80 15.98 -3.05
C LYS A 259 7.87 15.39 -3.99
N HIS A 260 7.88 14.07 -4.16
CA HIS A 260 8.82 13.35 -5.01
C HIS A 260 8.24 13.01 -6.38
N VAL A 261 6.95 13.32 -6.61
CA VAL A 261 6.30 13.20 -7.91
C VAL A 261 6.84 14.31 -8.80
N LYS A 262 7.64 13.92 -9.80
CA LYS A 262 8.05 14.83 -10.86
C LYS A 262 6.96 14.80 -11.94
N PRO A 263 6.19 15.88 -12.12
CA PRO A 263 5.22 15.93 -13.20
C PRO A 263 5.95 15.72 -14.52
N ARG A 264 5.34 14.93 -15.40
CA ARG A 264 5.92 14.55 -16.68
C ARG A 264 6.17 15.83 -17.50
N SER A 265 7.44 16.22 -17.65
CA SER A 265 7.85 17.16 -18.68
C SER A 265 8.10 16.37 -19.96
N PHE A 266 7.28 16.65 -20.97
CA PHE A 266 7.58 16.24 -22.34
C PHE A 266 8.65 17.14 -22.91
#